data_AF-A0A1G1ABW6-F1
#
_entry.id   AF-A0A1G1ABW6-F1
#
_cell.length_a   1.000
_cell.length_b   1.000
_cell.length_c   1.000
_cell.angle_alpha   90.00
_cell.angle_beta   90.00
_cell.angle_gamma   90.00
#
_symmetry.space_group_name_H-M   'P 1'
#
loop_
_entity.id
_entity.type
_entity.pdbx_description
1 polymer ?
#
loop_
_entity_poly.entity_id
_entity_poly.type
_entity_poly.pdbx_seq_one_letter_code
_entity_poly.pdbx_strand_id
1 'polypeptide(L)'
;MQITSGLMEGQVLQRNRKNQASAVLCGECAGEGAVEVRVQAKQRPLKGWNWKRAGKAVGGRFEVKLAGIPAGGPYRLECRVVQGSRTTDRLTVREWFVGDVWFLGGQSNMQGIGNMADAPKPHPLVRAFYMRDEWGLAVDPLHILAEAVDPVHNGGVRMSGEALQRLIRNTFKGVTAGVYFGREMVERTGVPQGLVCCAHGGTSMDQWNPELRDQEGKSLYGAMVRRFHKLGQPVRGILWYQGESDASEISAQVYTEKMEHLVAASRRDFNDSTLPWVVVQIGRVVAPGWTAKWWNVVQEAQRRLPERIKRLDVVPSVDLNLDDGIHISGRDFAVLANRLARVADRLAMGNRRESGGIQPISVKSFCRIRRPAPAVFGIEVVFSGVSGELRSAGRPVGFTAVDPDGKPYPVIFKTELKGNRAYLYTVTAADTVWALSYGSGCDPVCNVTDAQGMGVPVFGPLSLSGLRGSAFLVRWKIRGPFAAGENLSTEPVPPSNPDLADWRTPFSVTPALVMPQDVQKPVPGWFCFRTAFQADAERTVMLSMGADSPYKVWLNGAEVACNKQATNPCNPDEYRHPVTVRAGRNDLVVLFDGRNGMGWGIAARFLAVNKREELPKTAIQELQDPQG
;
A
#
# COMPACT_ATOMS: atom_id res chain seq x y z
N MET A 1 24.63 -11.19 -44.37
CA MET A 1 23.37 -10.47 -44.03
C MET A 1 23.54 -9.90 -42.62
N GLN A 2 22.90 -8.77 -42.31
CA GLN A 2 22.92 -8.14 -40.98
C GLN A 2 21.52 -7.68 -40.59
N ILE A 3 21.05 -8.04 -39.40
CA ILE A 3 19.77 -7.56 -38.87
C ILE A 3 19.93 -6.10 -38.44
N THR A 4 19.04 -5.23 -38.91
CA THR A 4 18.96 -3.82 -38.46
C THR A 4 17.74 -3.57 -37.57
N SER A 5 16.71 -4.42 -37.68
CA SER A 5 15.51 -4.36 -36.83
C SER A 5 14.86 -5.74 -36.68
N GLY A 6 14.24 -6.00 -35.52
CA GLY A 6 13.54 -7.25 -35.21
C GLY A 6 14.28 -8.11 -34.18
N LEU A 7 14.45 -9.39 -34.50
CA LEU A 7 14.96 -10.40 -33.56
C LEU A 7 16.44 -10.18 -33.20
N MET A 8 16.74 -10.19 -31.91
CA MET A 8 18.09 -10.11 -31.35
C MET A 8 18.51 -11.43 -30.69
N GLU A 9 19.82 -11.65 -30.61
CA GLU A 9 20.40 -12.73 -29.81
C GLU A 9 19.98 -12.60 -28.34
N GLY A 10 19.57 -13.69 -27.70
CA GLY A 10 19.10 -13.73 -26.32
C GLY A 10 17.68 -13.18 -26.08
N GLN A 11 17.00 -12.67 -27.12
CA GLN A 11 15.68 -12.05 -26.98
C GLN A 11 14.61 -13.04 -26.54
N VAL A 12 13.71 -12.59 -25.66
CA VAL A 12 12.42 -13.25 -25.40
C VAL A 12 11.35 -12.54 -26.22
N LEU A 13 10.69 -13.29 -27.10
CA LEU A 13 9.54 -12.81 -27.84
C LEU A 13 8.25 -12.98 -27.04
N GLN A 14 7.42 -11.94 -26.96
CA GLN A 14 6.14 -12.00 -26.25
C GLN A 14 5.17 -12.97 -26.93
N ARG A 15 4.79 -14.03 -26.21
CA ARG A 15 3.77 -14.99 -26.66
C ARG A 15 2.37 -14.38 -26.63
N ASN A 16 1.53 -14.83 -27.54
CA ASN A 16 0.09 -14.55 -27.59
C ASN A 16 -0.72 -15.60 -26.80
N ARG A 17 -2.06 -15.47 -26.82
CA ARG A 17 -2.98 -16.41 -26.14
C ARG A 17 -2.94 -17.86 -26.67
N LYS A 18 -2.42 -18.10 -27.87
CA LYS A 18 -2.18 -19.44 -28.44
C LYS A 18 -0.83 -20.03 -28.04
N ASN A 19 -0.14 -19.40 -27.08
CA ASN A 19 1.18 -19.80 -26.62
C ASN A 19 2.24 -19.80 -27.73
N GLN A 20 2.17 -18.80 -28.62
CA GLN A 20 3.06 -18.64 -29.78
C GLN A 20 3.47 -17.18 -29.97
N ALA A 21 4.57 -16.91 -30.66
CA ALA A 21 4.97 -15.57 -31.07
C ALA A 21 5.19 -15.46 -32.59
N SER A 22 5.19 -14.23 -33.06
CA SER A 22 5.54 -13.84 -34.42
C SER A 22 6.55 -12.69 -34.34
N ALA A 23 7.43 -12.60 -35.32
CA ALA A 23 8.41 -11.53 -35.43
C ALA A 23 8.66 -11.18 -36.90
N VAL A 24 8.94 -9.90 -37.14
CA VAL A 24 9.43 -9.42 -38.44
C VAL A 24 10.88 -9.01 -38.23
N LEU A 25 11.77 -9.52 -39.09
CA LEU A 25 13.18 -9.18 -39.07
C LEU A 25 13.49 -8.46 -40.38
N CYS A 26 14.13 -7.30 -40.27
CA CYS A 26 14.60 -6.52 -41.40
C CYS A 26 16.09 -6.29 -41.28
N GLY A 27 16.76 -6.18 -42.42
CA GLY A 27 18.19 -6.00 -42.43
C GLY A 27 18.77 -5.80 -43.82
N GLU A 28 20.10 -5.80 -43.85
CA GLU A 28 20.89 -5.65 -45.06
C GLU A 28 21.43 -7.02 -45.50
N CYS A 29 21.52 -7.24 -46.80
CA CYS A 29 22.04 -8.48 -47.37
C CYS A 29 22.74 -8.27 -48.70
N ALA A 30 23.65 -9.18 -49.02
CA ALA A 30 24.19 -9.34 -50.34
C ALA A 30 23.27 -10.20 -51.23
N GLY A 31 23.04 -9.74 -52.45
CA GLY A 31 22.22 -10.44 -53.45
C GLY A 31 20.72 -10.23 -53.28
N GLU A 32 19.97 -10.83 -54.21
CA GLU A 32 18.52 -10.67 -54.32
C GLU A 32 17.84 -12.03 -54.49
N GLY A 33 16.59 -12.12 -54.04
CA GLY A 33 15.78 -13.32 -54.25
C GLY A 33 14.97 -13.73 -53.03
N ALA A 34 14.76 -15.04 -52.89
CA ALA A 34 14.00 -15.61 -51.79
C ALA A 34 14.81 -15.60 -50.50
N VAL A 35 14.17 -15.32 -49.37
CA VAL A 35 14.79 -15.59 -48.06
C VAL A 35 14.16 -16.85 -47.47
N GLU A 36 14.99 -17.87 -47.31
CA GLU A 36 14.61 -19.13 -46.69
C GLU A 36 15.17 -19.21 -45.28
N VAL A 37 14.39 -19.77 -44.37
CA VAL A 37 14.75 -19.84 -42.97
C VAL A 37 14.57 -21.22 -42.38
N ARG A 38 15.45 -21.55 -41.44
CA ARG A 38 15.38 -22.74 -40.62
C ARG A 38 15.35 -22.34 -39.15
N VAL A 39 14.31 -22.74 -38.43
CA VAL A 39 14.21 -22.55 -36.98
C VAL A 39 14.44 -23.90 -36.32
N GLN A 40 15.39 -23.98 -35.39
CA GLN A 40 15.74 -25.20 -34.69
C GLN A 40 15.48 -25.07 -33.20
N ALA A 41 15.04 -26.17 -32.58
CA ALA A 41 15.04 -26.37 -31.13
C ALA A 41 15.81 -27.66 -30.83
N LYS A 42 16.73 -27.65 -29.86
CA LYS A 42 17.59 -28.81 -29.54
C LYS A 42 18.24 -29.42 -30.79
N GLN A 43 18.81 -28.56 -31.65
CA GLN A 43 19.45 -28.90 -32.93
C GLN A 43 18.56 -29.55 -34.01
N ARG A 44 17.25 -29.73 -33.76
CA ARG A 44 16.30 -30.27 -34.73
C ARG A 44 15.44 -29.17 -35.33
N PRO A 45 15.16 -29.16 -36.65
CA PRO A 45 14.23 -28.21 -37.24
C PRO A 45 12.84 -28.32 -36.60
N LEU A 46 12.24 -27.18 -36.27
CA LEU A 46 10.84 -27.11 -35.84
C LEU A 46 9.95 -27.54 -37.00
N LYS A 47 8.84 -28.24 -36.71
CA LYS A 47 7.88 -28.69 -37.73
C LYS A 47 7.43 -27.51 -38.61
N GLY A 48 7.64 -27.63 -39.92
CA GLY A 48 7.29 -26.59 -40.89
C GLY A 48 8.28 -25.41 -40.98
N TRP A 49 9.44 -25.49 -40.33
CA TRP A 49 10.48 -24.45 -40.34
C TRP A 49 11.86 -25.01 -40.71
N ASN A 50 11.91 -25.88 -41.73
CA ASN A 50 13.16 -26.35 -42.32
C ASN A 50 13.33 -25.74 -43.72
N TRP A 51 14.20 -24.73 -43.85
CA TRP A 51 14.39 -23.95 -45.08
C TRP A 51 13.08 -23.48 -45.72
N LYS A 52 12.14 -23.03 -44.88
CA LYS A 52 10.87 -22.46 -45.33
C LYS A 52 11.13 -21.09 -45.94
N ARG A 53 10.60 -20.82 -47.13
CA ARG A 53 10.54 -19.45 -47.67
C ARG A 53 9.69 -18.58 -46.72
N ALA A 54 10.32 -17.58 -46.13
CA ALA A 54 9.70 -16.72 -45.12
C ALA A 54 9.91 -15.23 -45.40
N GLY A 55 10.49 -14.89 -46.55
CA GLY A 55 10.88 -13.53 -46.84
C GLY A 55 11.40 -13.32 -48.26
N LYS A 56 11.84 -12.09 -48.53
CA LYS A 56 12.46 -11.68 -49.79
C LYS A 56 13.60 -10.69 -49.54
N ALA A 57 14.58 -10.72 -50.43
CA ALA A 57 15.71 -9.79 -50.48
C ALA A 57 15.65 -9.01 -51.81
N VAL A 58 15.59 -7.67 -51.72
CA VAL A 58 15.49 -6.75 -52.88
C VAL A 58 16.24 -5.47 -52.55
N GLY A 59 17.06 -4.96 -53.48
CA GLY A 59 17.74 -3.67 -53.31
C GLY A 59 18.69 -3.64 -52.10
N GLY A 60 19.39 -4.74 -51.85
CA GLY A 60 20.34 -4.88 -50.73
C GLY A 60 19.69 -5.02 -49.35
N ARG A 61 18.36 -5.13 -49.26
CA ARG A 61 17.62 -5.30 -48.00
C ARG A 61 16.83 -6.60 -48.00
N PHE A 62 16.70 -7.21 -46.83
CA PHE A 62 15.84 -8.37 -46.63
C PHE A 62 14.75 -8.11 -45.59
N GLU A 63 13.63 -8.80 -45.74
CA GLU A 63 12.57 -8.92 -44.74
C GLU A 63 12.25 -10.41 -44.55
N VAL A 64 12.14 -10.85 -43.29
CA VAL A 64 11.72 -12.19 -42.89
C VAL A 64 10.54 -12.09 -41.92
N LYS A 65 9.52 -12.93 -42.13
CA LYS A 65 8.36 -13.06 -41.26
C LYS A 65 8.34 -14.43 -40.58
N LEU A 66 8.55 -14.44 -39.27
CA LEU A 66 8.34 -15.60 -38.42
C LEU A 66 6.93 -15.54 -37.83
N ALA A 67 6.16 -16.64 -37.92
CA ALA A 67 4.79 -16.66 -37.42
C ALA A 67 4.44 -18.00 -36.76
N GLY A 68 3.81 -17.95 -35.59
CA GLY A 68 3.33 -19.16 -34.91
C GLY A 68 4.46 -20.01 -34.30
N ILE A 69 5.56 -19.40 -33.88
CA ILE A 69 6.63 -20.11 -33.18
C ILE A 69 6.16 -20.40 -31.75
N PRO A 70 6.14 -21.66 -31.28
CA PRO A 70 5.61 -22.00 -29.96
C PRO A 70 6.46 -21.42 -28.82
N ALA A 71 5.85 -21.23 -27.66
CA ALA A 71 6.57 -20.86 -26.44
C ALA A 71 7.65 -21.89 -26.08
N GLY A 72 8.76 -21.41 -25.53
CA GLY A 72 9.95 -22.20 -25.22
C GLY A 72 11.21 -21.64 -25.86
N GLY A 73 12.15 -22.54 -26.13
CA GLY A 73 13.51 -22.22 -26.56
C GLY A 73 14.54 -23.01 -25.72
N PRO A 74 15.84 -22.73 -25.89
CA PRO A 74 16.40 -21.79 -26.86
C PRO A 74 16.14 -22.24 -28.30
N TYR A 75 15.79 -21.29 -29.15
CA TYR A 75 15.68 -21.45 -30.58
C TYR A 75 16.93 -20.93 -31.29
N ARG A 76 17.27 -21.56 -32.42
CA ARG A 76 18.28 -21.08 -33.36
C ARG A 76 17.62 -20.77 -34.69
N LEU A 77 17.82 -19.56 -35.21
CA LEU A 77 17.37 -19.16 -36.54
C LEU A 77 18.57 -19.15 -37.49
N GLU A 78 18.44 -19.83 -38.61
CA GLU A 78 19.33 -19.68 -39.76
C GLU A 78 18.55 -19.09 -40.93
N CYS A 79 19.10 -18.05 -41.54
CA CYS A 79 18.54 -17.41 -42.74
C CYS A 79 19.53 -17.55 -43.90
N ARG A 80 19.00 -17.72 -45.10
CA ARG A 80 19.77 -17.65 -46.35
C ARG A 80 19.02 -16.91 -47.44
N VAL A 81 19.73 -16.10 -48.22
CA VAL A 81 19.22 -15.53 -49.48
C VAL A 81 19.51 -16.51 -50.61
N VAL A 82 18.50 -16.84 -51.40
CA VAL A 82 18.58 -17.80 -52.51
C VAL A 82 18.14 -17.16 -53.82
N GLN A 83 19.01 -17.25 -54.82
CA GLN A 83 18.76 -16.86 -56.21
C GLN A 83 18.96 -18.09 -57.09
N GLY A 84 17.87 -18.64 -57.64
CA GLY A 84 17.90 -19.94 -58.31
C GLY A 84 18.31 -21.06 -57.34
N SER A 85 19.41 -21.75 -57.62
CA SER A 85 19.99 -22.79 -56.74
C SER A 85 21.12 -22.28 -55.83
N ARG A 86 21.59 -21.04 -56.03
CA ARG A 86 22.75 -20.49 -55.31
C ARG A 86 22.31 -19.77 -54.04
N THR A 87 22.97 -20.07 -52.93
CA THR A 87 22.91 -19.23 -51.73
C THR A 87 23.88 -18.06 -51.88
N THR A 88 23.38 -16.83 -51.82
CA THR A 88 24.20 -15.62 -52.00
C THR A 88 24.64 -15.00 -50.68
N ASP A 89 23.89 -15.22 -49.60
CA ASP A 89 24.19 -14.66 -48.29
C ASP A 89 23.50 -15.45 -47.16
N ARG A 90 24.02 -15.36 -45.93
CA ARG A 90 23.53 -16.09 -44.74
C ARG A 90 23.58 -15.24 -43.47
N LEU A 91 22.82 -15.68 -42.48
CA LEU A 91 22.78 -15.15 -41.12
C LEU A 91 22.36 -16.23 -40.13
N THR A 92 22.82 -16.11 -38.89
CA THR A 92 22.38 -16.98 -37.79
C THR A 92 22.11 -16.13 -36.54
N VAL A 93 20.97 -16.37 -35.89
CA VAL A 93 20.69 -15.98 -34.50
C VAL A 93 20.74 -17.26 -33.68
N ARG A 94 21.70 -17.39 -32.75
CA ARG A 94 22.07 -18.67 -32.14
C ARG A 94 21.11 -19.07 -31.03
N GLU A 95 20.61 -18.09 -30.29
CA GLU A 95 19.76 -18.27 -29.14
C GLU A 95 18.70 -17.16 -29.08
N TRP A 96 17.43 -17.55 -28.97
CA TRP A 96 16.30 -16.69 -28.63
C TRP A 96 15.13 -17.53 -28.10
N PHE A 97 14.11 -16.88 -27.56
CA PHE A 97 13.04 -17.52 -26.80
C PHE A 97 11.68 -16.98 -27.18
N VAL A 98 10.63 -17.72 -26.83
CA VAL A 98 9.24 -17.25 -26.87
C VAL A 98 8.64 -17.44 -25.49
N GLY A 99 8.17 -16.35 -24.88
CA GLY A 99 7.83 -16.29 -23.45
C GLY A 99 7.04 -15.04 -23.08
N ASP A 100 7.13 -14.60 -21.83
CA ASP A 100 6.46 -13.39 -21.34
C ASP A 100 7.47 -12.28 -21.03
N VAL A 101 7.19 -11.06 -21.48
CA VAL A 101 8.10 -9.90 -21.41
C VAL A 101 7.49 -8.84 -20.48
N TRP A 102 8.28 -8.35 -19.52
CA TRP A 102 7.83 -7.45 -18.46
C TRP A 102 8.70 -6.20 -18.41
N PHE A 103 8.09 -5.02 -18.36
CA PHE A 103 8.82 -3.78 -18.11
C PHE A 103 9.04 -3.58 -16.61
N LEU A 104 10.25 -3.20 -16.23
CA LEU A 104 10.66 -2.92 -14.84
C LEU A 104 10.95 -1.43 -14.70
N GLY A 105 10.02 -0.67 -14.11
CA GLY A 105 10.10 0.78 -13.97
C GLY A 105 10.00 1.25 -12.53
N GLY A 106 10.43 2.49 -12.29
CA GLY A 106 10.37 3.15 -10.99
C GLY A 106 11.75 3.63 -10.54
N GLN A 107 12.00 3.56 -9.23
CA GLN A 107 13.22 4.10 -8.62
C GLN A 107 14.17 3.03 -8.06
N SER A 108 14.94 3.38 -7.02
CA SER A 108 16.07 2.61 -6.50
C SER A 108 15.70 1.20 -6.06
N ASN A 109 14.52 1.00 -5.45
CA ASN A 109 14.06 -0.35 -5.08
C ASN A 109 13.72 -1.23 -6.30
N MET A 110 13.25 -0.68 -7.43
CA MET A 110 13.15 -1.44 -8.69
C MET A 110 14.51 -1.59 -9.38
N GLN A 111 15.33 -0.53 -9.38
CA GLN A 111 16.68 -0.53 -9.95
C GLN A 111 17.52 -1.66 -9.35
N GLY A 112 17.46 -1.78 -8.03
CA GLY A 112 18.16 -2.75 -7.20
C GLY A 112 19.24 -2.09 -6.38
N ILE A 113 19.01 -1.97 -5.08
CA ILE A 113 20.00 -1.51 -4.08
C ILE A 113 20.14 -2.55 -2.95
N GLY A 114 19.61 -3.76 -3.13
CA GLY A 114 19.84 -4.86 -2.20
C GLY A 114 21.29 -5.38 -2.25
N ASN A 115 21.79 -5.90 -1.14
CA ASN A 115 23.14 -6.46 -1.01
C ASN A 115 23.38 -7.59 -2.01
N MET A 116 24.47 -7.49 -2.80
CA MET A 116 24.85 -8.50 -3.80
C MET A 116 25.19 -9.87 -3.21
N ALA A 117 25.45 -9.97 -1.90
CA ALA A 117 25.63 -11.23 -1.20
C ALA A 117 24.37 -12.12 -1.23
N ASP A 118 23.19 -11.52 -1.35
CA ASP A 118 21.90 -12.22 -1.44
C ASP A 118 21.39 -12.34 -2.90
N ALA A 119 22.26 -12.11 -3.90
CA ALA A 119 21.85 -12.16 -5.30
C ALA A 119 21.39 -13.58 -5.70
N PRO A 120 20.27 -13.70 -6.44
CA PRO A 120 19.81 -14.99 -6.91
C PRO A 120 20.76 -15.58 -7.94
N LYS A 121 20.87 -16.91 -7.95
CA LYS A 121 21.48 -17.61 -9.09
C LYS A 121 20.69 -17.29 -10.37
N PRO A 122 21.37 -16.97 -11.49
CA PRO A 122 20.73 -16.78 -12.78
C PRO A 122 19.97 -18.03 -13.23
N HIS A 123 18.88 -17.84 -13.98
CA HIS A 123 18.07 -18.93 -14.49
C HIS A 123 18.13 -18.98 -16.03
N PRO A 124 18.33 -20.15 -16.66
CA PRO A 124 18.58 -20.26 -18.11
C PRO A 124 17.40 -19.79 -18.97
N LEU A 125 16.19 -19.73 -18.43
CA LEU A 125 15.00 -19.22 -19.12
C LEU A 125 14.62 -17.77 -18.77
N VAL A 126 15.44 -17.07 -17.97
CA VAL A 126 15.21 -15.67 -17.64
C VAL A 126 16.26 -14.83 -18.37
N ARG A 127 15.80 -13.85 -19.14
CA ARG A 127 16.62 -12.93 -19.93
C ARG A 127 16.27 -11.50 -19.56
N ALA A 128 17.25 -10.60 -19.69
CA ALA A 128 17.05 -9.18 -19.47
C ALA A 128 17.40 -8.40 -20.73
N PHE A 129 16.58 -7.41 -21.07
CA PHE A 129 16.91 -6.35 -21.99
C PHE A 129 17.52 -5.20 -21.18
N TYR A 130 18.85 -5.18 -21.16
CA TYR A 130 19.63 -4.26 -20.34
C TYR A 130 19.55 -2.81 -20.84
N MET A 131 20.00 -1.87 -20.02
CA MET A 131 19.92 -0.44 -20.34
C MET A 131 20.77 -0.03 -21.55
N ARG A 132 21.70 -0.89 -21.95
CA ARG A 132 22.52 -0.81 -23.17
C ARG A 132 21.80 -1.24 -24.47
N ASP A 133 20.50 -1.52 -24.42
CA ASP A 133 19.67 -2.02 -25.54
C ASP A 133 20.10 -3.41 -26.08
N GLU A 134 20.60 -4.26 -25.19
CA GLU A 134 21.03 -5.62 -25.52
C GLU A 134 20.35 -6.64 -24.63
N TRP A 135 20.03 -7.78 -25.20
CA TRP A 135 19.52 -8.93 -24.48
C TRP A 135 20.66 -9.78 -23.92
N GLY A 136 20.48 -10.32 -22.72
CA GLY A 136 21.40 -11.27 -22.12
C GLY A 136 20.74 -12.11 -21.04
N LEU A 137 21.50 -13.05 -20.47
CA LEU A 137 21.10 -13.74 -19.25
C LEU A 137 20.82 -12.70 -18.16
N ALA A 138 19.69 -12.84 -17.46
CA ALA A 138 19.34 -11.93 -16.37
C ALA A 138 20.22 -12.22 -15.15
N VAL A 139 21.03 -11.24 -14.76
CA VAL A 139 21.96 -11.30 -13.62
C VAL A 139 21.95 -9.94 -12.93
N ASP A 140 21.84 -9.93 -11.60
CA ASP A 140 21.97 -8.68 -10.84
C ASP A 140 23.43 -8.19 -10.85
N PRO A 141 23.69 -6.87 -10.90
CA PRO A 141 22.72 -5.78 -11.02
C PRO A 141 22.05 -5.71 -12.41
N LEU A 142 20.71 -5.71 -12.44
CA LEU A 142 19.94 -5.62 -13.70
C LEU A 142 19.98 -4.23 -14.34
N HIS A 143 19.92 -3.18 -13.51
CA HIS A 143 19.86 -1.79 -13.97
C HIS A 143 21.20 -1.10 -13.75
N ILE A 144 22.04 -1.09 -14.78
CA ILE A 144 23.35 -0.43 -14.73
C ILE A 144 23.23 0.89 -15.48
N LEU A 145 23.03 1.99 -14.75
CA LEU A 145 22.81 3.32 -15.34
C LEU A 145 23.99 3.77 -16.22
N ALA A 146 25.22 3.43 -15.82
CA ALA A 146 26.44 3.85 -16.51
C ALA A 146 26.54 3.34 -17.97
N GLU A 147 25.93 2.20 -18.29
CA GLU A 147 25.92 1.65 -19.66
C GLU A 147 24.71 2.06 -20.49
N ALA A 148 23.78 2.84 -19.92
CA ALA A 148 22.52 3.19 -20.56
C ALA A 148 22.74 3.94 -21.88
N VAL A 149 21.91 3.63 -22.88
CA VAL A 149 21.87 4.38 -24.14
C VAL A 149 21.26 5.77 -23.92
N ASP A 150 20.29 5.88 -23.02
CA ASP A 150 19.53 7.10 -22.76
C ASP A 150 20.30 8.06 -21.82
N PRO A 151 20.63 9.29 -22.24
CA PRO A 151 21.46 10.22 -21.48
C PRO A 151 20.87 10.65 -20.13
N VAL A 152 19.55 10.55 -19.93
CA VAL A 152 18.90 10.83 -18.64
C VAL A 152 19.46 9.99 -17.49
N HIS A 153 20.07 8.83 -17.78
CA HIS A 153 20.62 7.92 -16.77
C HIS A 153 22.10 8.15 -16.44
N ASN A 154 22.87 8.76 -17.34
CA ASN A 154 24.34 8.85 -17.21
C ASN A 154 24.93 10.20 -17.65
N GLY A 155 24.10 11.22 -17.84
CA GLY A 155 24.52 12.54 -18.30
C GLY A 155 25.08 12.53 -19.74
N GLY A 156 24.79 11.50 -20.53
CA GLY A 156 25.29 11.33 -21.90
C GLY A 156 26.67 10.68 -22.01
N VAL A 157 27.29 10.29 -20.89
CA VAL A 157 28.57 9.59 -20.87
C VAL A 157 28.36 8.10 -20.64
N ARG A 158 28.39 7.32 -21.72
CA ARG A 158 28.18 5.87 -21.67
C ARG A 158 29.48 5.12 -21.39
N MET A 159 29.51 4.40 -20.26
CA MET A 159 30.61 3.51 -19.88
C MET A 159 30.52 2.18 -20.65
N SER A 160 31.67 1.65 -21.08
CA SER A 160 31.77 0.37 -21.78
C SER A 160 33.12 -0.31 -21.52
N GLY A 161 33.31 -1.52 -22.06
CA GLY A 161 34.57 -2.25 -21.99
C GLY A 161 35.02 -2.55 -20.56
N GLU A 162 36.32 -2.50 -20.32
CA GLU A 162 36.92 -2.86 -19.02
C GLU A 162 36.49 -1.94 -17.88
N ALA A 163 36.23 -0.66 -18.15
CA ALA A 163 35.75 0.28 -17.13
C ALA A 163 34.38 -0.16 -16.57
N LEU A 164 33.47 -0.55 -17.46
CA LEU A 164 32.15 -1.07 -17.09
C LEU A 164 32.27 -2.42 -16.35
N GLN A 165 33.11 -3.33 -16.84
CA GLN A 165 33.32 -4.63 -16.19
C GLN A 165 33.89 -4.46 -14.78
N ARG A 166 34.82 -3.52 -14.60
CA ARG A 166 35.35 -3.17 -13.28
C ARG A 166 34.28 -2.57 -12.36
N LEU A 167 33.43 -1.69 -12.87
CA LEU A 167 32.28 -1.16 -12.11
C LEU A 167 31.38 -2.29 -11.62
N ILE A 168 30.99 -3.20 -12.51
CA ILE A 168 30.12 -4.34 -12.20
C ILE A 168 30.76 -5.25 -11.15
N ARG A 169 32.04 -5.62 -11.31
CA ARG A 169 32.76 -6.48 -10.34
C ARG A 169 32.88 -5.85 -8.95
N ASN A 170 32.93 -4.53 -8.87
CA ASN A 170 33.06 -3.79 -7.61
C ASN A 170 31.70 -3.38 -7.02
N THR A 171 30.58 -3.77 -7.65
CA THR A 171 29.24 -3.42 -7.19
C THR A 171 28.82 -4.32 -6.03
N PHE A 172 28.56 -3.73 -4.86
CA PHE A 172 28.14 -4.44 -3.66
C PHE A 172 26.62 -4.32 -3.38
N LYS A 173 25.93 -3.37 -4.03
CA LYS A 173 24.47 -3.20 -4.02
C LYS A 173 23.93 -3.31 -5.44
N GLY A 174 22.92 -4.13 -5.66
CA GLY A 174 22.41 -4.37 -7.02
C GLY A 174 21.25 -5.36 -7.11
N VAL A 175 20.92 -6.06 -6.03
CA VAL A 175 19.81 -7.01 -6.01
C VAL A 175 18.49 -6.27 -6.12
N THR A 176 17.60 -6.79 -6.96
CA THR A 176 16.23 -6.30 -7.19
C THR A 176 15.25 -7.48 -7.20
N ALA A 177 13.95 -7.18 -7.16
CA ALA A 177 12.90 -8.18 -7.36
C ALA A 177 12.93 -8.82 -8.77
N GLY A 178 13.55 -8.18 -9.77
CA GLY A 178 13.46 -8.59 -11.18
C GLY A 178 13.87 -10.04 -11.46
N VAL A 179 15.09 -10.46 -11.07
CA VAL A 179 15.58 -11.83 -11.35
C VAL A 179 14.77 -12.87 -10.58
N TYR A 180 14.47 -12.61 -9.31
CA TYR A 180 13.59 -13.45 -8.51
C TYR A 180 12.19 -13.59 -9.14
N PHE A 181 11.60 -12.49 -9.61
CA PHE A 181 10.30 -12.48 -10.27
C PHE A 181 10.30 -13.32 -11.53
N GLY A 182 11.34 -13.20 -12.36
CA GLY A 182 11.51 -14.03 -13.55
C GLY A 182 11.54 -15.51 -13.21
N ARG A 183 12.22 -15.92 -12.13
CA ARG A 183 12.27 -17.32 -11.68
C ARG A 183 10.90 -17.82 -11.22
N GLU A 184 10.23 -17.06 -10.37
CA GLU A 184 8.88 -17.35 -9.90
C GLU A 184 7.90 -17.52 -11.07
N MET A 185 7.98 -16.64 -12.08
CA MET A 185 7.12 -16.73 -13.26
C MET A 185 7.49 -17.92 -14.16
N VAL A 186 8.76 -18.32 -14.27
CA VAL A 186 9.13 -19.58 -14.94
C VAL A 186 8.49 -20.76 -14.23
N GLU A 187 8.58 -20.83 -12.91
CA GLU A 187 8.02 -21.93 -12.12
C GLU A 187 6.49 -22.03 -12.28
N ARG A 188 5.80 -20.88 -12.30
CA ARG A 188 4.35 -20.81 -12.46
C ARG A 188 3.87 -21.14 -13.88
N THR A 189 4.59 -20.68 -14.89
CA THR A 189 4.10 -20.70 -16.28
C THR A 189 4.79 -21.70 -17.18
N GLY A 190 5.95 -22.21 -16.78
CA GLY A 190 6.80 -23.11 -17.57
C GLY A 190 7.42 -22.47 -18.81
N VAL A 191 7.35 -21.14 -18.98
CA VAL A 191 7.87 -20.46 -20.18
C VAL A 191 8.97 -19.45 -19.85
N PRO A 192 9.84 -19.13 -20.82
CA PRO A 192 10.84 -18.08 -20.69
C PRO A 192 10.27 -16.72 -20.27
N GLN A 193 11.07 -15.95 -19.54
CA GLN A 193 10.72 -14.61 -19.05
C GLN A 193 11.75 -13.59 -19.53
N GLY A 194 11.26 -12.48 -20.08
CA GLY A 194 12.05 -11.33 -20.49
C GLY A 194 11.82 -10.15 -19.55
N LEU A 195 12.89 -9.55 -19.04
CA LEU A 195 12.85 -8.42 -18.11
C LEU A 195 13.42 -7.18 -18.80
N VAL A 196 12.61 -6.14 -19.02
CA VAL A 196 13.05 -4.91 -19.66
C VAL A 196 13.42 -3.89 -18.59
N CYS A 197 14.72 -3.64 -18.43
CA CYS A 197 15.25 -2.74 -17.42
C CYS A 197 14.94 -1.28 -17.78
N CYS A 198 14.33 -0.51 -16.87
CA CYS A 198 13.98 0.89 -17.10
C CYS A 198 14.00 1.77 -15.83
N ALA A 199 14.23 1.22 -14.64
CA ALA A 199 14.21 1.99 -13.39
C ALA A 199 15.46 2.89 -13.20
N HIS A 200 15.27 4.00 -12.47
CA HIS A 200 16.33 4.97 -12.11
C HIS A 200 16.09 5.51 -10.68
N GLY A 201 17.03 5.24 -9.78
CA GLY A 201 17.00 5.66 -8.37
C GLY A 201 16.96 7.16 -8.12
N GLY A 202 16.33 7.54 -7.01
CA GLY A 202 16.20 8.94 -6.59
C GLY A 202 15.21 9.77 -7.40
N THR A 203 14.33 9.12 -8.17
CA THR A 203 13.41 9.83 -9.09
C THR A 203 12.00 9.97 -8.52
N SER A 204 11.40 11.15 -8.68
CA SER A 204 9.99 11.41 -8.34
C SER A 204 9.06 11.21 -9.54
N MET A 205 7.74 11.18 -9.30
CA MET A 205 6.75 11.11 -10.37
C MET A 205 6.79 12.30 -11.34
N ASP A 206 7.34 13.46 -10.95
CA ASP A 206 7.53 14.61 -11.87
C ASP A 206 8.56 14.30 -12.96
N GLN A 207 9.61 13.56 -12.63
CA GLN A 207 10.62 13.15 -13.60
C GLN A 207 10.11 12.05 -14.55
N TRP A 208 9.05 11.36 -14.14
CA TRP A 208 8.30 10.40 -14.95
C TRP A 208 7.08 11.00 -15.67
N ASN A 209 6.95 12.34 -15.70
CA ASN A 209 5.83 13.01 -16.35
C ASN A 209 5.73 12.63 -17.85
N PRO A 210 4.59 12.07 -18.29
CA PRO A 210 4.38 11.71 -19.69
C PRO A 210 4.48 12.86 -20.69
N GLU A 211 4.31 14.11 -20.27
CA GLU A 211 4.48 15.29 -21.13
C GLU A 211 5.93 15.45 -21.61
N LEU A 212 6.89 14.83 -20.92
CA LEU A 212 8.30 14.83 -21.30
C LEU A 212 8.64 13.75 -22.34
N ARG A 213 7.64 13.02 -22.86
CA ARG A 213 7.81 11.94 -23.87
C ARG A 213 8.68 12.35 -25.05
N ASP A 214 8.43 13.53 -25.60
CA ASP A 214 9.08 13.99 -26.84
C ASP A 214 10.51 14.49 -26.60
N GLN A 215 11.00 14.44 -25.35
CA GLN A 215 12.42 14.61 -25.03
C GLN A 215 13.23 13.32 -25.22
N GLU A 216 12.59 12.22 -25.66
CA GLU A 216 13.22 10.93 -25.92
C GLU A 216 14.12 10.48 -24.76
N GLY A 217 15.36 10.04 -25.02
CA GLY A 217 16.28 9.57 -23.99
C GLY A 217 16.75 10.61 -22.98
N LYS A 218 16.30 11.87 -23.07
CA LYS A 218 16.62 12.94 -22.11
C LYS A 218 15.63 13.04 -20.96
N SER A 219 14.48 12.36 -21.03
CA SER A 219 13.54 12.21 -19.92
C SER A 219 13.32 10.73 -19.58
N LEU A 220 12.88 10.41 -18.36
CA LEU A 220 12.68 9.02 -17.95
C LEU A 220 11.52 8.37 -18.72
N TYR A 221 10.42 9.09 -18.89
CA TYR A 221 9.28 8.60 -19.67
C TYR A 221 9.61 8.48 -21.17
N GLY A 222 10.32 9.47 -21.74
CA GLY A 222 10.78 9.40 -23.12
C GLY A 222 11.75 8.22 -23.36
N ALA A 223 12.67 7.96 -22.42
CA ALA A 223 13.54 6.80 -22.45
C ALA A 223 12.74 5.48 -22.39
N MET A 224 11.73 5.38 -21.51
CA MET A 224 10.84 4.21 -21.45
C MET A 224 10.13 3.94 -22.79
N VAL A 225 9.56 4.98 -23.42
CA VAL A 225 8.89 4.86 -24.73
C VAL A 225 9.89 4.50 -25.84
N ARG A 226 11.07 5.12 -25.88
CA ARG A 226 12.14 4.78 -26.82
C ARG A 226 12.56 3.32 -26.69
N ARG A 227 12.73 2.84 -25.45
CA ARG A 227 13.08 1.43 -25.16
C ARG A 227 11.98 0.47 -25.61
N PHE A 228 10.71 0.83 -25.41
CA PHE A 228 9.59 0.04 -25.93
C PHE A 228 9.60 -0.04 -27.48
N HIS A 229 9.87 1.07 -28.17
CA HIS A 229 10.03 1.04 -29.63
C HIS A 229 11.24 0.23 -30.07
N LYS A 230 12.38 0.32 -29.36
CA LYS A 230 13.59 -0.46 -29.64
C LYS A 230 13.35 -1.96 -29.46
N LEU A 231 12.55 -2.35 -28.49
CA LEU A 231 12.12 -3.72 -28.26
C LEU A 231 11.30 -4.26 -29.46
N GLY A 232 10.50 -3.41 -30.10
CA GLY A 232 9.79 -3.72 -31.34
C GLY A 232 8.68 -4.77 -31.21
N GLN A 233 8.15 -4.97 -30.00
CA GLN A 233 7.16 -6.01 -29.71
C GLN A 233 6.28 -5.61 -28.51
N PRO A 234 5.09 -6.20 -28.35
CA PRO A 234 4.25 -5.97 -27.16
C PRO A 234 4.88 -6.56 -25.90
N VAL A 235 4.44 -6.10 -24.74
CA VAL A 235 4.85 -6.64 -23.44
C VAL A 235 3.65 -7.19 -22.68
N ARG A 236 3.88 -8.11 -21.74
CA ARG A 236 2.85 -8.73 -20.90
C ARG A 236 2.31 -7.78 -19.84
N GLY A 237 3.15 -6.87 -19.33
CA GLY A 237 2.79 -5.93 -18.27
C GLY A 237 3.97 -5.11 -17.78
N ILE A 238 3.69 -4.21 -16.83
CA ILE A 238 4.66 -3.35 -16.17
C ILE A 238 4.69 -3.68 -14.68
N LEU A 239 5.89 -3.87 -14.13
CA LEU A 239 6.16 -3.86 -12.70
C LEU A 239 6.71 -2.49 -12.33
N TRP A 240 6.11 -1.88 -11.30
CA TRP A 240 6.41 -0.51 -10.90
C TRP A 240 6.69 -0.42 -9.41
N TYR A 241 7.88 0.05 -9.03
CA TYR A 241 8.20 0.36 -7.63
C TYR A 241 8.79 1.76 -7.54
N GLN A 242 7.95 2.70 -7.12
CA GLN A 242 8.29 4.10 -6.94
C GLN A 242 7.36 4.75 -5.92
N GLY A 243 7.82 5.80 -5.25
CA GLY A 243 6.98 6.70 -4.45
C GLY A 243 7.72 7.32 -3.27
N GLU A 244 8.89 6.78 -2.93
CA GLU A 244 9.69 7.24 -1.80
C GLU A 244 10.11 8.72 -1.96
N SER A 245 10.47 9.14 -3.18
CA SER A 245 10.82 10.53 -3.51
C SER A 245 9.61 11.47 -3.61
N ASP A 246 8.38 10.95 -3.57
CA ASP A 246 7.14 11.74 -3.59
C ASP A 246 6.55 11.93 -2.17
N ALA A 247 7.21 11.42 -1.13
CA ALA A 247 6.81 11.58 0.27
C ALA A 247 7.09 13.01 0.80
N SER A 248 6.55 14.01 0.13
CA SER A 248 6.58 15.44 0.51
C SER A 248 5.16 16.02 0.58
N GLU A 249 5.01 17.18 1.20
CA GLU A 249 3.71 17.84 1.32
C GLU A 249 3.02 18.07 -0.01
N ILE A 250 3.77 18.50 -1.02
CA ILE A 250 3.23 18.85 -2.34
C ILE A 250 3.05 17.58 -3.18
N SER A 251 4.08 16.74 -3.27
CA SER A 251 4.07 15.60 -4.19
C SER A 251 3.11 14.49 -3.74
N ALA A 252 2.99 14.24 -2.44
CA ALA A 252 2.16 13.15 -1.93
C ALA A 252 0.67 13.36 -2.23
N GLN A 253 0.21 14.62 -2.25
CA GLN A 253 -1.20 14.96 -2.47
C GLN A 253 -1.67 14.70 -3.91
N VAL A 254 -0.76 14.75 -4.88
CA VAL A 254 -1.06 14.59 -6.32
C VAL A 254 -0.58 13.25 -6.88
N TYR A 255 -0.15 12.33 -6.01
CA TYR A 255 0.43 11.05 -6.42
C TYR A 255 -0.56 10.19 -7.22
N THR A 256 -1.84 10.17 -6.81
CA THR A 256 -2.89 9.37 -7.48
C THR A 256 -3.10 9.85 -8.91
N GLU A 257 -3.24 11.17 -9.10
CA GLU A 257 -3.45 11.80 -10.41
C GLU A 257 -2.25 11.56 -11.33
N LYS A 258 -1.03 11.68 -10.79
CA LYS A 258 0.21 11.39 -11.54
C LYS A 258 0.27 9.93 -11.99
N MET A 259 -0.12 8.98 -11.13
CA MET A 259 -0.21 7.57 -11.49
C MET A 259 -1.29 7.29 -12.55
N GLU A 260 -2.46 7.91 -12.44
CA GLU A 260 -3.51 7.82 -13.46
C GLU A 260 -3.01 8.30 -14.82
N HIS A 261 -2.31 9.44 -14.85
CA HIS A 261 -1.73 10.01 -16.06
C HIS A 261 -0.63 9.09 -16.65
N LEU A 262 0.30 8.60 -15.82
CA LEU A 262 1.37 7.69 -16.25
C LEU A 262 0.82 6.39 -16.85
N VAL A 263 -0.16 5.77 -16.19
CA VAL A 263 -0.77 4.52 -16.66
C VAL A 263 -1.55 4.75 -17.95
N ALA A 264 -2.32 5.83 -18.06
CA ALA A 264 -3.06 6.15 -19.27
C ALA A 264 -2.12 6.43 -20.46
N ALA A 265 -1.07 7.21 -20.24
CA ALA A 265 -0.10 7.55 -21.27
C ALA A 265 0.67 6.32 -21.76
N SER A 266 1.18 5.49 -20.84
CA SER A 266 1.92 4.27 -21.20
C SER A 266 1.06 3.28 -21.97
N ARG A 267 -0.21 3.09 -21.59
CA ARG A 267 -1.17 2.25 -22.33
C ARG A 267 -1.40 2.72 -23.76
N ARG A 268 -1.52 4.03 -23.95
CA ARG A 268 -1.65 4.64 -25.27
C ARG A 268 -0.37 4.45 -26.09
N ASP A 269 0.78 4.79 -25.51
CA ASP A 269 2.05 4.80 -26.21
C ASP A 269 2.58 3.38 -26.49
N PHE A 270 2.20 2.41 -25.66
CA PHE A 270 2.50 0.99 -25.88
C PHE A 270 1.44 0.28 -26.75
N ASN A 271 0.40 1.01 -27.17
CA ASN A 271 -0.72 0.51 -27.96
C ASN A 271 -1.43 -0.70 -27.32
N ASP A 272 -1.61 -0.68 -26.00
CA ASP A 272 -2.40 -1.64 -25.24
C ASP A 272 -3.20 -0.93 -24.15
N SER A 273 -4.46 -0.62 -24.46
CA SER A 273 -5.40 0.04 -23.53
C SER A 273 -5.71 -0.77 -22.28
N THR A 274 -5.29 -2.03 -22.23
CA THR A 274 -5.54 -2.96 -21.14
C THR A 274 -4.25 -3.49 -20.50
N LEU A 275 -3.11 -2.84 -20.77
CA LEU A 275 -1.81 -3.26 -20.26
C LEU A 275 -1.85 -3.40 -18.72
N PRO A 276 -1.54 -4.60 -18.17
CA PRO A 276 -1.47 -4.82 -16.73
C PRO A 276 -0.36 -4.01 -16.06
N TRP A 277 -0.70 -3.42 -14.92
CA TRP A 277 0.27 -2.77 -14.02
C TRP A 277 0.27 -3.46 -12.67
N VAL A 278 1.44 -3.83 -12.18
CA VAL A 278 1.63 -4.34 -10.82
C VAL A 278 2.53 -3.35 -10.08
N VAL A 279 1.94 -2.63 -9.14
CA VAL A 279 2.61 -1.56 -8.37
C VAL A 279 3.05 -2.12 -7.02
N VAL A 280 4.20 -1.70 -6.51
CA VAL A 280 4.59 -1.95 -5.13
C VAL A 280 4.18 -0.76 -4.26
N GLN A 281 3.42 -1.00 -3.20
CA GLN A 281 3.25 0.00 -2.14
C GLN A 281 4.58 0.12 -1.42
N ILE A 282 5.13 1.34 -1.32
CA ILE A 282 6.47 1.57 -0.75
C ILE A 282 6.57 1.01 0.68
N GLY A 283 7.77 0.54 1.03
CA GLY A 283 8.08 -0.05 2.32
C GLY A 283 8.15 0.97 3.46
N ARG A 284 8.75 0.58 4.58
CA ARG A 284 9.03 1.48 5.71
C ARG A 284 10.28 2.34 5.44
N VAL A 285 10.48 3.40 6.22
CA VAL A 285 11.66 4.28 6.16
C VAL A 285 12.24 4.51 7.55
N VAL A 286 13.54 4.30 7.72
CA VAL A 286 14.27 4.51 8.96
C VAL A 286 15.26 5.65 8.77
N ALA A 287 14.80 6.87 9.04
CA ALA A 287 15.61 8.08 8.90
C ALA A 287 15.36 9.04 10.07
N PRO A 288 16.40 9.43 10.84
CA PRO A 288 16.25 10.43 11.90
C PRO A 288 15.69 11.75 11.38
N GLY A 289 14.73 12.34 12.11
CA GLY A 289 14.14 13.64 11.77
C GLY A 289 13.10 13.63 10.65
N TRP A 290 12.82 12.48 10.04
CA TRP A 290 11.78 12.37 9.01
C TRP A 290 10.38 12.21 9.62
N THR A 291 9.38 12.80 8.96
CA THR A 291 7.97 12.63 9.31
C THR A 291 7.33 11.54 8.46
N ALA A 292 6.62 10.62 9.10
CA ALA A 292 5.85 9.58 8.42
C ALA A 292 4.61 10.12 7.69
N LYS A 293 4.21 11.38 7.95
CA LYS A 293 2.95 11.96 7.45
C LYS A 293 2.81 11.76 5.95
N TRP A 294 3.75 12.27 5.18
CA TRP A 294 3.69 12.24 3.71
C TRP A 294 4.00 10.85 3.15
N TRP A 295 4.84 10.08 3.85
CA TRP A 295 5.13 8.70 3.51
C TRP A 295 3.87 7.83 3.56
N ASN A 296 3.12 7.90 4.66
CA ASN A 296 1.85 7.17 4.80
C ASN A 296 0.78 7.71 3.84
N VAL A 297 0.80 8.99 3.46
CA VAL A 297 -0.10 9.52 2.39
C VAL A 297 0.20 8.85 1.05
N VAL A 298 1.46 8.70 0.65
CA VAL A 298 1.84 7.98 -0.58
C VAL A 298 1.44 6.52 -0.48
N GLN A 299 1.68 5.85 0.64
CA GLN A 299 1.29 4.45 0.82
C GLN A 299 -0.23 4.25 0.72
N GLU A 300 -1.03 5.13 1.33
CA GLU A 300 -2.49 5.07 1.23
C GLU A 300 -2.98 5.39 -0.19
N ALA A 301 -2.36 6.36 -0.87
CA ALA A 301 -2.64 6.65 -2.28
C ALA A 301 -2.39 5.39 -3.14
N GLN A 302 -1.24 4.74 -2.96
CA GLN A 302 -0.89 3.49 -3.64
C GLN A 302 -1.91 2.39 -3.36
N ARG A 303 -2.29 2.17 -2.09
CA ARG A 303 -3.28 1.14 -1.71
C ARG A 303 -4.60 1.30 -2.46
N ARG A 304 -5.00 2.53 -2.76
CA ARG A 304 -6.28 2.88 -3.37
C ARG A 304 -6.24 2.97 -4.90
N LEU A 305 -5.07 2.90 -5.53
CA LEU A 305 -4.95 2.91 -7.00
C LEU A 305 -5.84 1.88 -7.71
N PRO A 306 -6.04 0.64 -7.21
CA PRO A 306 -6.93 -0.33 -7.87
C PRO A 306 -8.41 0.10 -7.91
N GLU A 307 -8.85 1.02 -7.03
CA GLU A 307 -10.19 1.61 -7.04
C GLU A 307 -10.36 2.60 -8.21
N ARG A 308 -9.25 3.16 -8.70
CA ARG A 308 -9.19 4.26 -9.67
C ARG A 308 -8.77 3.77 -11.06
N ILE A 309 -7.85 2.81 -11.12
CA ILE A 309 -7.19 2.37 -12.35
C ILE A 309 -7.51 0.90 -12.62
N LYS A 310 -8.28 0.64 -13.68
CA LYS A 310 -8.58 -0.74 -14.12
C LYS A 310 -7.30 -1.47 -14.51
N ARG A 311 -7.28 -2.80 -14.29
CA ARG A 311 -6.14 -3.69 -14.58
C ARG A 311 -4.83 -3.21 -13.95
N LEU A 312 -4.93 -2.72 -12.72
CA LEU A 312 -3.81 -2.39 -11.85
C LEU A 312 -4.06 -3.03 -10.48
N ASP A 313 -3.03 -3.59 -9.88
CA ASP A 313 -3.06 -4.08 -8.50
C ASP A 313 -1.75 -3.78 -7.78
N VAL A 314 -1.78 -3.84 -6.44
CA VAL A 314 -0.73 -3.32 -5.57
C VAL A 314 -0.19 -4.40 -4.64
N VAL A 315 1.13 -4.51 -4.53
CA VAL A 315 1.83 -5.45 -3.65
C VAL A 315 2.48 -4.69 -2.49
N PRO A 316 2.23 -5.04 -1.23
CA PRO A 316 2.87 -4.36 -0.10
C PRO A 316 4.27 -4.89 0.20
N SER A 317 5.13 -3.99 0.71
CA SER A 317 6.49 -4.30 1.16
C SER A 317 6.85 -3.79 2.56
N VAL A 318 5.88 -3.26 3.33
CA VAL A 318 6.14 -2.65 4.66
C VAL A 318 6.73 -3.61 5.69
N ASP A 319 6.40 -4.89 5.61
CA ASP A 319 6.87 -5.95 6.52
C ASP A 319 8.26 -6.50 6.18
N LEU A 320 8.86 -6.04 5.08
CA LEU A 320 10.15 -6.54 4.60
C LEU A 320 11.33 -5.84 5.30
N ASN A 321 12.41 -6.58 5.45
CA ASN A 321 13.67 -6.08 5.97
C ASN A 321 14.35 -5.15 4.97
N LEU A 322 15.15 -4.23 5.50
CA LEU A 322 15.90 -3.25 4.74
C LEU A 322 17.40 -3.50 4.87
N ASP A 323 18.15 -3.19 3.81
CA ASP A 323 19.62 -3.23 3.80
C ASP A 323 20.28 -1.88 4.11
N ASP A 324 19.46 -0.84 4.21
CA ASP A 324 19.78 0.49 4.73
C ASP A 324 18.47 1.15 5.25
N GLY A 325 18.44 2.47 5.43
CA GLY A 325 17.26 3.16 5.97
C GLY A 325 16.02 3.16 5.05
N ILE A 326 16.08 2.68 3.81
CA ILE A 326 14.98 2.86 2.84
C ILE A 326 14.86 1.75 1.78
N HIS A 327 15.93 1.00 1.52
CA HIS A 327 15.96 -0.02 0.46
C HIS A 327 15.67 -1.41 1.00
N ILE A 328 14.77 -2.14 0.32
CA ILE A 328 14.45 -3.54 0.61
C ILE A 328 15.73 -4.37 0.54
N SER A 329 15.88 -5.29 1.48
CA SER A 329 17.06 -6.14 1.55
C SER A 329 17.16 -7.08 0.35
N GLY A 330 18.39 -7.41 -0.05
CA GLY A 330 18.68 -8.38 -1.11
C GLY A 330 17.94 -9.70 -0.89
N ARG A 331 17.87 -10.15 0.36
CA ARG A 331 17.12 -11.34 0.78
C ARG A 331 15.61 -11.20 0.60
N ASP A 332 15.02 -10.11 1.08
CA ASP A 332 13.56 -9.97 1.10
C ASP A 332 12.98 -9.56 -0.26
N PHE A 333 13.82 -9.18 -1.24
CA PHE A 333 13.40 -9.11 -2.63
C PHE A 333 12.87 -10.45 -3.16
N ALA A 334 13.30 -11.59 -2.62
CA ALA A 334 12.71 -12.90 -2.97
C ALA A 334 11.23 -12.99 -2.56
N VAL A 335 10.89 -12.49 -1.35
CA VAL A 335 9.51 -12.43 -0.86
C VAL A 335 8.68 -11.47 -1.71
N LEU A 336 9.21 -10.27 -1.97
CA LEU A 336 8.54 -9.28 -2.80
C LEU A 336 8.27 -9.80 -4.22
N ALA A 337 9.26 -10.47 -4.82
CA ALA A 337 9.15 -11.06 -6.15
C ALA A 337 8.09 -12.15 -6.23
N ASN A 338 7.99 -13.02 -5.22
CA ASN A 338 6.91 -14.02 -5.15
C ASN A 338 5.53 -13.35 -5.11
N ARG A 339 5.37 -12.29 -4.31
CA ARG A 339 4.12 -11.50 -4.25
C ARG A 339 3.79 -10.84 -5.60
N LEU A 340 4.79 -10.25 -6.26
CA LEU A 340 4.66 -9.67 -7.60
C LEU A 340 4.24 -10.73 -8.62
N ALA A 341 4.89 -11.90 -8.62
CA ALA A 341 4.59 -13.00 -9.54
C ALA A 341 3.16 -13.54 -9.35
N ARG A 342 2.70 -13.65 -8.09
CA ARG A 342 1.30 -13.99 -7.78
C ARG A 342 0.36 -12.98 -8.46
N VAL A 343 0.48 -11.69 -8.15
CA VAL A 343 -0.42 -10.66 -8.71
C VAL A 343 -0.35 -10.61 -10.24
N ALA A 344 0.85 -10.71 -10.81
CA ALA A 344 1.09 -10.75 -12.25
C ALA A 344 0.39 -11.94 -12.94
N ASP A 345 0.47 -13.15 -12.36
CA ASP A 345 -0.17 -14.35 -12.90
C ASP A 345 -1.71 -14.19 -12.99
N ARG A 346 -2.32 -13.63 -11.94
CA ARG A 346 -3.76 -13.32 -11.98
C ARG A 346 -4.11 -12.23 -12.99
N LEU A 347 -3.42 -11.08 -12.93
CA LEU A 347 -3.79 -9.88 -13.67
C LEU A 347 -3.50 -9.99 -15.18
N ALA A 348 -2.43 -10.69 -15.54
CA ALA A 348 -1.92 -10.76 -16.92
C ALA A 348 -2.11 -12.13 -17.58
N MET A 349 -2.14 -13.22 -16.81
CA MET A 349 -2.33 -14.57 -17.34
C MET A 349 -3.77 -15.05 -17.20
N GLY A 350 -4.58 -14.37 -16.37
CA GLY A 350 -5.99 -14.71 -16.17
C GLY A 350 -6.17 -16.04 -15.46
N ASN A 351 -5.18 -16.48 -14.67
CA ASN A 351 -5.26 -17.71 -13.90
C ASN A 351 -6.37 -17.60 -12.84
N ARG A 352 -7.55 -18.14 -13.17
CA ARG A 352 -8.71 -18.22 -12.28
C ARG A 352 -8.74 -19.48 -11.40
N ARG A 353 -7.81 -20.42 -11.61
CA ARG A 353 -7.77 -21.69 -10.86
C ARG A 353 -7.36 -21.51 -9.39
N GLU A 354 -6.80 -20.36 -9.06
CA GLU A 354 -6.61 -19.89 -7.69
C GLU A 354 -7.62 -18.79 -7.33
N SER A 355 -8.90 -19.08 -7.55
CA SER A 355 -10.01 -18.22 -7.15
C SER A 355 -10.02 -18.07 -5.63
N GLY A 356 -9.58 -16.92 -5.13
CA GLY A 356 -9.76 -16.51 -3.72
C GLY A 356 -8.51 -16.01 -3.01
N GLY A 357 -7.30 -16.20 -3.55
CA GLY A 357 -6.06 -15.93 -2.82
C GLY A 357 -5.04 -14.99 -3.48
N ILE A 358 -5.05 -14.84 -4.81
CA ILE A 358 -4.01 -14.08 -5.51
C ILE A 358 -4.25 -12.54 -5.45
N GLN A 359 -5.25 -12.09 -4.70
CA GLN A 359 -5.54 -10.67 -4.57
C GLN A 359 -4.66 -10.06 -3.48
N PRO A 360 -4.23 -8.80 -3.62
CA PRO A 360 -3.72 -8.06 -2.49
C PRO A 360 -4.74 -8.06 -1.35
N ILE A 361 -4.26 -8.20 -0.12
CA ILE A 361 -5.13 -8.12 1.05
C ILE A 361 -5.66 -6.69 1.16
N SER A 362 -6.97 -6.52 1.28
CA SER A 362 -7.59 -5.21 1.46
C SER A 362 -8.59 -5.22 2.60
N VAL A 363 -8.78 -4.07 3.28
CA VAL A 363 -9.80 -3.92 4.32
C VAL A 363 -11.18 -3.94 3.66
N LYS A 364 -11.98 -4.97 3.96
CA LYS A 364 -13.35 -5.14 3.45
C LYS A 364 -14.36 -4.37 4.29
N SER A 365 -14.26 -4.52 5.61
CA SER A 365 -15.13 -3.87 6.58
C SER A 365 -14.47 -3.96 7.95
N PHE A 366 -14.79 -3.05 8.85
CA PHE A 366 -14.31 -3.10 10.22
C PHE A 366 -15.30 -2.39 11.13
N CYS A 367 -15.50 -2.95 12.33
CA CYS A 367 -16.51 -2.49 13.26
C CYS A 367 -16.10 -2.76 14.71
N ARG A 368 -16.83 -2.17 15.64
CA ARG A 368 -16.66 -2.43 17.07
C ARG A 368 -17.40 -3.71 17.45
N ILE A 369 -16.80 -4.51 18.32
CA ILE A 369 -17.41 -5.73 18.86
C ILE A 369 -17.47 -5.68 20.39
N ARG A 370 -18.62 -6.11 20.93
CA ARG A 370 -18.80 -6.39 22.37
C ARG A 370 -18.64 -7.88 22.58
N ARG A 371 -17.73 -8.32 23.46
CA ARG A 371 -17.59 -9.74 23.84
C ARG A 371 -18.26 -10.02 25.18
N PRO A 372 -18.75 -11.26 25.42
CA PRO A 372 -19.25 -11.67 26.73
C PRO A 372 -18.13 -11.65 27.78
N ALA A 373 -18.54 -11.50 29.04
CA ALA A 373 -17.72 -11.11 30.18
C ALA A 373 -16.49 -12.01 30.45
N PRO A 374 -15.43 -11.48 31.11
CA PRO A 374 -15.29 -10.10 31.57
C PRO A 374 -15.15 -9.17 30.36
N ALA A 375 -15.99 -8.12 30.28
CA ALA A 375 -16.33 -7.46 29.02
C ALA A 375 -15.09 -6.82 28.35
N VAL A 376 -14.49 -7.55 27.40
CA VAL A 376 -13.42 -7.01 26.57
C VAL A 376 -14.04 -6.36 25.33
N PHE A 377 -13.94 -5.05 25.24
CA PHE A 377 -14.32 -4.32 24.03
C PHE A 377 -13.23 -4.50 22.97
N GLY A 378 -13.61 -4.62 21.70
CA GLY A 378 -12.65 -4.80 20.63
C GLY A 378 -13.09 -4.22 19.29
N ILE A 379 -12.18 -4.30 18.33
CA ILE A 379 -12.37 -3.93 16.93
C ILE A 379 -12.22 -5.21 16.11
N GLU A 380 -13.20 -5.51 15.27
CA GLU A 380 -13.09 -6.52 14.23
C GLU A 380 -12.68 -5.83 12.92
N VAL A 381 -11.62 -6.33 12.28
CA VAL A 381 -11.20 -5.96 10.93
C VAL A 381 -11.37 -7.17 10.04
N VAL A 382 -12.19 -7.05 8.99
CA VAL A 382 -12.42 -8.08 7.99
C VAL A 382 -11.65 -7.71 6.74
N PHE A 383 -10.84 -8.64 6.26
CA PHE A 383 -10.06 -8.48 5.05
C PHE A 383 -10.69 -9.23 3.88
N SER A 384 -10.50 -8.71 2.67
CA SER A 384 -10.70 -9.45 1.42
C SER A 384 -9.36 -9.77 0.77
N GLY A 385 -9.35 -10.73 -0.17
CA GLY A 385 -8.13 -11.15 -0.86
C GLY A 385 -7.16 -12.01 -0.06
N VAL A 386 -7.59 -12.57 1.07
CA VAL A 386 -6.74 -13.44 1.90
C VAL A 386 -6.62 -14.84 1.29
N SER A 387 -5.40 -15.30 0.95
CA SER A 387 -5.16 -16.71 0.64
C SER A 387 -5.19 -17.58 1.89
N GLY A 388 -6.20 -18.43 2.00
CA GLY A 388 -6.36 -19.30 3.16
C GLY A 388 -6.77 -18.50 4.39
N GLU A 389 -5.80 -18.10 5.21
CA GLU A 389 -6.02 -17.37 6.46
C GLU A 389 -4.91 -16.35 6.73
N LEU A 390 -5.20 -15.40 7.62
CA LEU A 390 -4.21 -14.47 8.15
C LEU A 390 -3.31 -15.19 9.16
N ARG A 391 -2.01 -14.92 9.07
CA ARG A 391 -0.96 -15.49 9.89
C ARG A 391 0.00 -14.41 10.36
N SER A 392 0.77 -14.75 11.39
CA SER A 392 1.83 -13.90 11.92
C SER A 392 2.93 -14.77 12.52
N ALA A 393 4.19 -14.42 12.26
CA ALA A 393 5.34 -15.00 12.94
C ALA A 393 5.45 -14.34 14.34
N GLY A 394 4.65 -14.83 15.28
CA GLY A 394 4.59 -14.32 16.65
C GLY A 394 3.31 -13.53 16.94
N ARG A 395 3.41 -12.54 17.85
CA ARG A 395 2.27 -11.67 18.17
C ARG A 395 1.91 -10.85 16.92
N PRO A 396 0.64 -10.85 16.46
CA PRO A 396 0.23 -9.98 15.36
C PRO A 396 0.32 -8.51 15.77
N VAL A 397 1.13 -7.74 15.06
CA VAL A 397 1.42 -6.33 15.31
C VAL A 397 1.30 -5.49 14.03
N GLY A 398 1.27 -4.17 14.19
CA GLY A 398 1.15 -3.20 13.11
C GLY A 398 -0.11 -2.33 13.17
N PHE A 399 -1.13 -2.75 13.94
CA PHE A 399 -2.36 -1.98 14.14
C PHE A 399 -2.16 -0.84 15.15
N THR A 400 -2.57 0.36 14.78
CA THR A 400 -2.55 1.56 15.62
C THR A 400 -3.96 2.12 15.72
N ALA A 401 -4.53 2.12 16.93
CA ALA A 401 -5.73 2.89 17.23
C ALA A 401 -5.39 4.38 17.22
N VAL A 402 -6.30 5.22 16.74
CA VAL A 402 -6.11 6.66 16.57
C VAL A 402 -7.22 7.41 17.31
N ASP A 403 -6.86 8.46 18.03
CA ASP A 403 -7.79 9.31 18.78
C ASP A 403 -8.48 10.37 17.87
N PRO A 404 -9.43 11.18 18.39
CA PRO A 404 -10.13 12.19 17.60
C PRO A 404 -9.24 13.29 17.00
N ASP A 405 -8.06 13.51 17.59
CA ASP A 405 -7.05 14.49 17.17
C ASP A 405 -6.06 13.90 16.14
N GLY A 406 -6.22 12.62 15.78
CA GLY A 406 -5.35 11.94 14.81
C GLY A 406 -4.05 11.40 15.42
N LYS A 407 -3.93 11.35 16.74
CA LYS A 407 -2.72 10.84 17.42
C LYS A 407 -2.83 9.33 17.70
N PRO A 408 -1.69 8.61 17.73
CA PRO A 408 -1.67 7.22 18.18
C PRO A 408 -2.23 7.08 19.60
N TYR A 409 -3.19 6.17 19.75
CA TYR A 409 -3.87 5.88 21.00
C TYR A 409 -3.57 4.44 21.43
N PRO A 410 -2.64 4.21 22.38
CA PRO A 410 -2.08 2.89 22.67
C PRO A 410 -3.01 2.04 23.54
N VAL A 411 -4.14 1.62 22.98
CA VAL A 411 -5.17 0.88 23.72
C VAL A 411 -5.30 -0.59 23.34
N ILE A 412 -4.68 -1.02 22.25
CA ILE A 412 -4.75 -2.41 21.77
C ILE A 412 -3.74 -3.28 22.54
N PHE A 413 -4.22 -4.16 23.41
CA PHE A 413 -3.35 -5.02 24.23
C PHE A 413 -3.22 -6.45 23.70
N LYS A 414 -4.15 -6.90 22.86
CA LYS A 414 -4.12 -8.24 22.22
C LYS A 414 -4.67 -8.15 20.80
N THR A 415 -4.08 -8.94 19.90
CA THR A 415 -4.58 -9.14 18.54
C THR A 415 -4.73 -10.64 18.29
N GLU A 416 -5.87 -11.07 17.78
CA GLU A 416 -6.12 -12.45 17.38
C GLU A 416 -6.53 -12.50 15.91
N LEU A 417 -5.94 -13.43 15.16
CA LEU A 417 -6.24 -13.66 13.75
C LEU A 417 -7.11 -14.92 13.61
N LYS A 418 -8.18 -14.86 12.83
CA LYS A 418 -9.05 -16.01 12.54
C LYS A 418 -9.57 -15.93 11.11
N GLY A 419 -9.15 -16.86 10.25
CA GLY A 419 -9.50 -16.84 8.84
C GLY A 419 -9.08 -15.50 8.20
N ASN A 420 -10.02 -14.76 7.63
CA ASN A 420 -9.77 -13.45 7.02
C ASN A 420 -10.01 -12.26 7.98
N ARG A 421 -10.02 -12.48 9.30
CA ARG A 421 -10.38 -11.47 10.30
C ARG A 421 -9.26 -11.24 11.30
N ALA A 422 -9.08 -9.99 11.71
CA ALA A 422 -8.28 -9.60 12.86
C ALA A 422 -9.19 -9.03 13.96
N TYR A 423 -9.02 -9.52 15.18
CA TYR A 423 -9.72 -9.06 16.38
C TYR A 423 -8.74 -8.33 17.28
N LEU A 424 -8.94 -7.02 17.43
CA LEU A 424 -8.11 -6.13 18.25
C LEU A 424 -8.82 -5.91 19.58
N TYR A 425 -8.21 -6.30 20.69
CA TYR A 425 -8.79 -6.16 22.03
C TYR A 425 -8.24 -4.90 22.69
N THR A 426 -9.12 -4.08 23.26
CA THR A 426 -8.77 -2.76 23.81
C THR A 426 -8.93 -2.67 25.32
N VAL A 427 -8.04 -1.94 26.00
CA VAL A 427 -8.10 -1.70 27.47
C VAL A 427 -9.21 -0.71 27.87
N THR A 428 -9.74 0.02 26.89
CA THR A 428 -10.87 0.94 27.00
C THR A 428 -12.03 0.45 26.16
N ALA A 429 -13.21 1.07 26.30
CA ALA A 429 -14.31 0.87 25.36
C ALA A 429 -13.84 1.19 23.94
N ALA A 430 -14.03 0.26 22.99
CA ALA A 430 -13.71 0.46 21.57
C ALA A 430 -14.42 1.69 20.96
N ASP A 431 -15.50 2.13 21.64
CA ASP A 431 -16.25 3.35 21.39
C ASP A 431 -15.43 4.65 21.53
N THR A 432 -14.27 4.60 22.19
CA THR A 432 -13.29 5.71 22.31
C THR A 432 -12.26 5.76 21.16
N VAL A 433 -12.10 4.68 20.38
CA VAL A 433 -11.16 4.65 19.25
C VAL A 433 -11.80 5.34 18.04
N TRP A 434 -11.14 6.34 17.46
CA TRP A 434 -11.69 7.13 16.37
C TRP A 434 -11.44 6.53 15.00
N ALA A 435 -10.19 6.14 14.76
CA ALA A 435 -9.78 5.50 13.53
C ALA A 435 -8.78 4.39 13.82
N LEU A 436 -8.54 3.58 12.79
CA LEU A 436 -7.56 2.51 12.83
C LEU A 436 -6.61 2.66 11.64
N SER A 437 -5.32 2.55 11.92
CA SER A 437 -4.28 2.41 10.91
C SER A 437 -3.60 1.06 11.04
N TYR A 438 -2.96 0.60 9.97
CA TYR A 438 -1.98 -0.49 10.01
C TYR A 438 -0.69 -0.03 9.33
N GLY A 439 0.45 -0.25 9.97
CA GLY A 439 1.75 0.15 9.43
C GLY A 439 1.97 1.67 9.38
N SER A 440 1.38 2.43 10.30
CA SER A 440 1.59 3.87 10.40
C SER A 440 2.89 4.20 11.14
N GLY A 441 3.61 5.22 10.68
CA GLY A 441 4.93 5.62 11.20
C GLY A 441 6.06 5.39 10.20
N CYS A 442 7.26 5.84 10.57
CA CYS A 442 8.48 5.68 9.76
C CYS A 442 8.95 4.22 9.83
N ASP A 443 9.05 3.66 11.04
CA ASP A 443 9.54 2.30 11.30
C ASP A 443 8.49 1.42 12.05
N PRO A 444 7.34 1.14 11.43
CA PRO A 444 6.34 0.27 12.05
C PRO A 444 6.77 -1.20 11.96
N VAL A 445 6.55 -1.95 13.04
CA VAL A 445 6.67 -3.41 13.01
C VAL A 445 5.37 -4.00 12.48
N CYS A 446 5.42 -4.57 11.27
CA CYS A 446 4.31 -5.23 10.61
C CYS A 446 4.67 -6.70 10.36
N ASN A 447 3.78 -7.64 10.70
CA ASN A 447 4.07 -9.06 10.53
C ASN A 447 2.83 -9.91 10.19
N VAL A 448 1.74 -9.27 9.76
CA VAL A 448 0.52 -9.98 9.33
C VAL A 448 0.58 -10.26 7.84
N THR A 449 0.48 -11.53 7.48
CA THR A 449 0.46 -12.02 6.10
C THR A 449 -0.69 -13.00 5.88
N ASP A 450 -1.01 -13.34 4.63
CA ASP A 450 -1.82 -14.53 4.32
C ASP A 450 -0.99 -15.82 4.35
N ALA A 451 -1.64 -16.98 4.17
CA ALA A 451 -0.97 -18.28 4.21
C ALA A 451 0.05 -18.50 3.08
N GLN A 452 0.03 -17.65 2.06
CA GLN A 452 0.98 -17.64 0.94
C GLN A 452 1.99 -16.47 1.04
N GLY A 453 2.05 -15.78 2.18
CA GLY A 453 3.03 -14.73 2.44
C GLY A 453 2.74 -13.35 1.85
N MET A 454 1.51 -13.06 1.40
CA MET A 454 1.12 -11.68 1.01
C MET A 454 0.93 -10.84 2.28
N GLY A 455 1.64 -9.72 2.41
CA GLY A 455 1.49 -8.81 3.55
C GLY A 455 0.17 -8.06 3.53
N VAL A 456 -0.27 -7.58 4.71
CA VAL A 456 -1.30 -6.54 4.79
C VAL A 456 -0.69 -5.20 4.36
N PRO A 457 -1.27 -4.47 3.41
CA PRO A 457 -0.77 -3.15 3.03
C PRO A 457 -0.94 -2.15 4.15
N VAL A 458 -0.07 -1.14 4.19
CA VAL A 458 -0.28 0.05 5.02
C VAL A 458 -1.60 0.67 4.64
N PHE A 459 -2.42 0.98 5.63
CA PHE A 459 -3.68 1.68 5.44
C PHE A 459 -3.97 2.65 6.57
N GLY A 460 -4.84 3.61 6.25
CA GLY A 460 -5.47 4.47 7.22
C GLY A 460 -4.69 5.74 7.56
N PRO A 461 -5.20 6.53 8.52
CA PRO A 461 -6.29 6.19 9.44
C PRO A 461 -7.65 6.01 8.75
N LEU A 462 -8.26 4.83 8.92
CA LEU A 462 -9.63 4.54 8.48
C LEU A 462 -10.59 4.75 9.65
N SER A 463 -11.54 5.67 9.49
CA SER A 463 -12.55 5.97 10.52
C SER A 463 -13.37 4.74 10.87
N LEU A 464 -13.40 4.36 12.15
CA LEU A 464 -14.23 3.25 12.62
C LEU A 464 -15.70 3.62 12.43
N SER A 465 -16.32 3.00 11.42
CA SER A 465 -17.75 3.12 11.17
C SER A 465 -18.53 2.98 12.49
N GLY A 466 -19.36 3.97 12.80
CA GLY A 466 -20.13 4.00 14.03
C GLY A 466 -19.69 4.98 15.12
N LEU A 467 -18.78 5.94 14.84
CA LEU A 467 -18.74 7.17 15.64
C LEU A 467 -19.93 8.04 15.30
N ARG A 468 -21.04 7.71 15.92
CA ARG A 468 -22.25 8.50 15.82
C ARG A 468 -22.21 9.63 16.84
N GLY A 469 -21.10 10.37 17.00
CA GLY A 469 -20.99 11.31 18.13
C GLY A 469 -19.72 12.15 18.23
N SER A 470 -19.74 13.09 19.18
CA SER A 470 -18.65 14.00 19.55
C SER A 470 -17.48 13.26 20.21
N ALA A 471 -16.34 13.95 20.36
CA ALA A 471 -15.30 13.56 21.30
C ALA A 471 -15.87 13.49 22.73
N PHE A 472 -15.16 12.80 23.63
CA PHE A 472 -15.45 12.85 25.06
C PHE A 472 -15.20 14.26 25.60
N LEU A 473 -16.09 14.69 26.49
CA LEU A 473 -15.92 15.92 27.25
C LEU A 473 -14.80 15.66 28.27
N VAL A 474 -13.72 16.43 28.21
CA VAL A 474 -12.53 16.25 29.05
C VAL A 474 -12.17 17.51 29.84
N ARG A 475 -12.76 18.66 29.48
CA ARG A 475 -12.51 19.97 30.12
C ARG A 475 -13.52 20.23 31.23
N TRP A 476 -13.47 19.40 32.25
CA TRP A 476 -14.35 19.53 33.41
C TRP A 476 -13.74 20.43 34.49
N LYS A 477 -14.61 21.00 35.32
CA LYS A 477 -14.29 21.53 36.64
C LYS A 477 -15.02 20.72 37.69
N ILE A 478 -14.43 20.57 38.87
CA ILE A 478 -15.00 19.79 39.96
C ILE A 478 -15.07 20.62 41.25
N ARG A 479 -16.16 20.46 42.01
CA ARG A 479 -16.35 21.04 43.35
C ARG A 479 -16.82 19.96 44.32
N GLY A 480 -16.42 20.06 45.59
CA GLY A 480 -16.68 19.08 46.65
C GLY A 480 -15.39 18.59 47.32
N PRO A 481 -15.46 17.55 48.17
CA PRO A 481 -16.67 16.81 48.52
C PRO A 481 -17.61 17.62 49.41
N PHE A 482 -18.91 17.43 49.22
CA PHE A 482 -19.94 18.00 50.07
C PHE A 482 -20.47 16.93 51.04
N ALA A 483 -20.88 17.34 52.24
CA ALA A 483 -21.35 16.43 53.28
C ALA A 483 -22.52 15.55 52.80
N ALA A 484 -22.47 14.26 53.16
CA ALA A 484 -23.53 13.31 52.83
C ALA A 484 -24.76 13.56 53.72
N GLY A 485 -25.80 14.18 53.16
CA GLY A 485 -27.18 14.19 53.65
C GLY A 485 -28.07 13.52 52.61
N GLU A 486 -29.07 12.76 53.05
CA GLU A 486 -29.72 11.75 52.21
C GLU A 486 -30.51 12.29 51.01
N ASN A 487 -30.38 11.54 49.91
CA ASN A 487 -31.22 11.45 48.71
C ASN A 487 -30.86 12.38 47.54
N LEU A 488 -30.04 11.85 46.61
CA LEU A 488 -29.78 12.39 45.27
C LEU A 488 -31.04 12.87 44.51
N SER A 489 -32.25 12.35 44.81
CA SER A 489 -33.48 12.81 44.16
C SER A 489 -34.04 14.14 44.69
N THR A 490 -33.64 14.60 45.88
CA THR A 490 -34.12 15.86 46.48
C THR A 490 -33.11 17.00 46.39
N GLU A 491 -31.89 16.71 45.96
CA GLU A 491 -30.85 17.74 45.79
C GLU A 491 -31.20 18.70 44.64
N PRO A 492 -31.27 20.02 44.89
CA PRO A 492 -31.47 21.02 43.85
C PRO A 492 -30.26 21.08 42.91
N VAL A 493 -30.43 21.72 41.75
CA VAL A 493 -29.28 22.10 40.90
C VAL A 493 -28.24 22.78 41.81
N PRO A 494 -26.98 22.33 41.85
CA PRO A 494 -25.95 23.00 42.61
C PRO A 494 -25.96 24.49 42.25
N PRO A 495 -25.93 25.42 43.24
CA PRO A 495 -26.17 26.83 42.98
C PRO A 495 -25.29 27.33 41.84
N SER A 496 -25.89 28.06 40.90
CA SER A 496 -25.23 28.64 39.71
C SER A 496 -24.16 29.69 40.05
N ASN A 497 -23.76 29.79 41.32
CA ASN A 497 -22.89 30.83 41.85
C ASN A 497 -21.49 30.72 41.21
N PRO A 498 -21.03 31.75 40.49
CA PRO A 498 -19.77 31.76 39.77
C PRO A 498 -18.52 31.98 40.65
N ASP A 499 -18.62 32.00 41.98
CA ASP A 499 -17.42 32.17 42.83
C ASP A 499 -16.38 31.05 42.60
N LEU A 500 -15.31 31.41 41.91
CA LEU A 500 -14.28 30.53 41.33
C LEU A 500 -13.33 29.91 42.36
N ALA A 501 -13.37 30.35 43.63
CA ALA A 501 -12.38 29.94 44.63
C ALA A 501 -12.42 28.44 44.97
N ASP A 502 -13.57 27.78 44.79
CA ASP A 502 -13.78 26.39 45.23
C ASP A 502 -13.71 25.33 44.12
N TRP A 503 -13.65 25.74 42.84
CA TRP A 503 -13.65 24.83 41.69
C TRP A 503 -12.24 24.43 41.28
N ARG A 504 -12.01 23.13 41.11
CA ARG A 504 -10.69 22.56 40.83
C ARG A 504 -10.70 21.85 39.48
N THR A 505 -9.52 21.64 38.90
CA THR A 505 -9.37 20.80 37.70
C THR A 505 -9.38 19.33 38.14
N PRO A 506 -10.27 18.48 37.62
CA PRO A 506 -10.29 17.06 37.97
C PRO A 506 -9.09 16.33 37.35
N PHE A 507 -8.83 15.13 37.83
CA PHE A 507 -7.80 14.24 37.29
C PHE A 507 -8.40 13.38 36.16
N SER A 508 -7.62 13.09 35.13
CA SER A 508 -8.07 12.25 34.02
C SER A 508 -7.09 11.09 33.81
N VAL A 509 -7.61 9.86 33.89
CA VAL A 509 -6.80 8.63 33.76
C VAL A 509 -6.76 8.16 32.31
N THR A 510 -7.81 8.47 31.54
CA THR A 510 -7.95 8.21 30.12
C THR A 510 -8.63 9.41 29.45
N PRO A 511 -8.54 9.59 28.12
CA PRO A 511 -9.22 10.67 27.41
C PRO A 511 -10.77 10.70 27.53
N ALA A 512 -11.37 9.79 28.30
CA ALA A 512 -12.81 9.73 28.52
C ALA A 512 -13.18 9.77 30.00
N LEU A 513 -12.35 9.23 30.89
CA LEU A 513 -12.63 9.11 32.32
C LEU A 513 -12.07 10.31 33.09
N VAL A 514 -12.95 10.93 33.87
CA VAL A 514 -12.68 12.14 34.65
C VAL A 514 -13.04 11.90 36.10
N MET A 515 -12.12 12.20 37.01
CA MET A 515 -12.14 11.79 38.41
C MET A 515 -11.85 12.95 39.36
N PRO A 516 -12.34 12.94 40.61
CA PRO A 516 -11.88 13.86 41.63
C PRO A 516 -10.37 13.67 41.90
N GLN A 517 -9.62 14.76 42.13
CA GLN A 517 -8.19 14.67 42.49
C GLN A 517 -7.96 13.98 43.85
N ASP A 518 -8.93 14.11 44.76
CA ASP A 518 -8.81 13.65 46.14
C ASP A 518 -8.97 12.13 46.31
N VAL A 519 -9.32 11.37 45.25
CA VAL A 519 -9.60 9.91 45.30
C VAL A 519 -8.38 9.05 45.69
N GLN A 520 -7.16 9.61 45.70
CA GLN A 520 -6.01 8.91 46.30
C GLN A 520 -6.15 8.70 47.82
N LYS A 521 -7.10 9.40 48.47
CA LYS A 521 -7.55 9.15 49.84
C LYS A 521 -9.07 9.02 49.84
N PRO A 522 -9.68 8.02 50.48
CA PRO A 522 -11.14 7.91 50.49
C PRO A 522 -11.74 9.12 51.22
N VAL A 523 -12.40 10.01 50.48
CA VAL A 523 -13.13 11.15 51.08
C VAL A 523 -14.64 10.93 50.88
N PRO A 524 -15.42 10.84 51.97
CA PRO A 524 -16.88 10.67 51.88
C PRO A 524 -17.55 11.94 51.34
N GLY A 525 -18.67 11.75 50.63
CA GLY A 525 -19.48 12.84 50.10
C GLY A 525 -19.73 12.76 48.60
N TRP A 526 -20.41 13.78 48.07
CA TRP A 526 -20.71 13.93 46.66
C TRP A 526 -19.83 15.01 46.02
N PHE A 527 -19.62 14.86 44.71
CA PHE A 527 -18.83 15.75 43.87
C PHE A 527 -19.71 16.33 42.77
N CYS A 528 -19.47 17.58 42.41
CA CYS A 528 -20.15 18.26 41.31
C CYS A 528 -19.15 18.51 40.19
N PHE A 529 -19.37 17.90 39.03
CA PHE A 529 -18.62 18.12 37.80
C PHE A 529 -19.38 19.09 36.90
N ARG A 530 -18.68 20.05 36.29
CA ARG A 530 -19.26 20.99 35.32
C ARG A 530 -18.38 21.13 34.09
N THR A 531 -18.98 21.15 32.91
CA THR A 531 -18.33 21.49 31.64
C THR A 531 -19.28 22.35 30.79
N ALA A 532 -18.75 23.02 29.78
CA ALA A 532 -19.55 23.76 28.80
C ALA A 532 -19.13 23.39 27.38
N PHE A 533 -20.08 23.47 26.46
CA PHE A 533 -19.86 23.15 25.04
C PHE A 533 -20.73 24.04 24.16
N GLN A 534 -20.32 24.19 22.90
CA GLN A 534 -21.09 24.91 21.88
C GLN A 534 -21.74 23.93 20.92
N ALA A 535 -23.01 24.15 20.59
CA ALA A 535 -23.71 23.47 19.51
C ALA A 535 -23.95 24.42 18.34
N ASP A 536 -23.80 23.92 17.11
CA ASP A 536 -24.02 24.69 15.87
C ASP A 536 -25.49 25.05 15.63
N ALA A 537 -26.42 24.19 16.06
CA ALA A 537 -27.85 24.39 15.98
C ALA A 537 -28.56 23.65 17.12
N GLU A 538 -29.79 24.06 17.43
CA GLU A 538 -30.65 23.32 18.35
C GLU A 538 -30.96 21.93 17.77
N ARG A 539 -30.78 20.88 18.57
CA ARG A 539 -31.04 19.51 18.14
C ARG A 539 -31.18 18.56 19.33
N THR A 540 -31.94 17.49 19.13
CA THR A 540 -31.94 16.36 20.06
C THR A 540 -30.74 15.47 19.77
N VAL A 541 -29.95 15.21 20.80
CA VAL A 541 -28.79 14.31 20.79
C VAL A 541 -28.94 13.31 21.94
N MET A 542 -28.12 12.27 21.92
CA MET A 542 -28.04 11.29 23.00
C MET A 542 -26.83 11.64 23.88
N LEU A 543 -27.06 12.12 25.09
CA LEU A 543 -26.03 12.23 26.11
C LEU A 543 -25.64 10.81 26.55
N SER A 544 -24.42 10.42 26.21
CA SER A 544 -23.86 9.10 26.46
C SER A 544 -22.87 9.18 27.61
N MET A 545 -23.14 8.46 28.68
CA MET A 545 -22.48 8.56 29.98
C MET A 545 -21.87 7.22 30.39
N GLY A 546 -20.79 7.28 31.15
CA GLY A 546 -20.28 6.21 32.01
C GLY A 546 -20.12 6.73 33.43
N ALA A 547 -20.43 5.91 34.42
CA ALA A 547 -20.22 6.23 35.83
C ALA A 547 -20.09 4.93 36.63
N ASP A 548 -19.20 4.91 37.62
CA ASP A 548 -19.03 3.77 38.54
C ASP A 548 -19.72 3.94 39.90
N SER A 549 -20.48 5.03 40.03
CA SER A 549 -21.22 5.37 41.23
C SER A 549 -22.47 6.18 40.87
N PRO A 550 -23.49 6.25 41.74
CA PRO A 550 -24.71 6.99 41.49
C PRO A 550 -24.47 8.42 41.05
N TYR A 551 -25.26 8.88 40.08
CA TYR A 551 -25.09 10.20 39.51
C TYR A 551 -26.42 10.84 39.11
N LYS A 552 -26.39 12.16 38.96
CA LYS A 552 -27.50 12.99 38.49
C LYS A 552 -26.98 14.08 37.57
N VAL A 553 -27.71 14.41 36.51
CA VAL A 553 -27.23 15.28 35.42
C VAL A 553 -28.23 16.38 35.13
N TRP A 554 -27.71 17.59 34.94
CA TRP A 554 -28.46 18.74 34.45
C TRP A 554 -27.82 19.30 33.18
N LEU A 555 -28.66 19.67 32.23
CA LEU A 555 -28.29 20.39 31.02
C LEU A 555 -29.01 21.74 31.03
N ASN A 556 -28.26 22.83 30.97
CA ASN A 556 -28.80 24.20 31.01
C ASN A 556 -29.74 24.45 32.21
N GLY A 557 -29.44 23.84 33.36
CA GLY A 557 -30.23 23.94 34.59
C GLY A 557 -31.44 23.00 34.68
N ALA A 558 -31.83 22.33 33.59
CA ALA A 558 -32.89 21.33 33.60
C ALA A 558 -32.32 19.94 33.91
N GLU A 559 -32.97 19.19 34.79
CA GLU A 559 -32.59 17.79 35.08
C GLU A 559 -32.85 16.92 33.84
N VAL A 560 -31.84 16.17 33.42
CA VAL A 560 -31.92 15.32 32.22
C VAL A 560 -31.63 13.85 32.48
N ALA A 561 -31.01 13.50 33.61
CA ALA A 561 -30.75 12.12 33.98
C ALA A 561 -30.53 11.93 35.49
N CYS A 562 -30.95 10.79 36.04
CA CYS A 562 -30.56 10.34 37.37
C CYS A 562 -30.43 8.81 37.36
N ASN A 563 -29.28 8.29 37.82
CA ASN A 563 -29.06 6.85 37.95
C ASN A 563 -28.51 6.52 39.34
N LYS A 564 -29.32 5.83 40.15
CA LYS A 564 -28.98 5.42 41.51
C LYS A 564 -28.27 4.07 41.61
N GLN A 565 -28.18 3.34 40.49
CA GLN A 565 -27.68 1.96 40.43
C GLN A 565 -26.34 1.83 39.72
N ALA A 566 -25.71 2.93 39.31
CA ALA A 566 -24.39 2.88 38.71
C ALA A 566 -23.36 2.27 39.66
N THR A 567 -22.53 1.37 39.12
CA THR A 567 -21.55 0.57 39.86
C THR A 567 -20.25 0.46 39.08
N ASN A 568 -19.15 0.27 39.80
CA ASN A 568 -17.82 -0.01 39.24
C ASN A 568 -17.82 -1.27 38.36
N PRO A 569 -17.15 -1.25 37.18
CA PRO A 569 -16.32 -0.17 36.62
C PRO A 569 -17.10 0.90 35.85
N CYS A 570 -16.50 2.08 35.72
CA CYS A 570 -17.05 3.17 34.91
C CYS A 570 -16.88 2.80 33.44
N ASN A 571 -17.94 2.28 32.81
CA ASN A 571 -17.92 1.94 31.40
C ASN A 571 -18.45 3.14 30.58
N PRO A 572 -17.62 3.76 29.71
CA PRO A 572 -18.10 4.80 28.82
C PRO A 572 -19.26 4.31 27.95
N ASP A 573 -20.23 5.19 27.69
CA ASP A 573 -21.42 4.95 26.86
C ASP A 573 -22.42 3.89 27.35
N GLU A 574 -22.29 3.46 28.60
CA GLU A 574 -23.20 2.51 29.24
C GLU A 574 -24.61 3.09 29.39
N TYR A 575 -24.70 4.35 29.83
CA TYR A 575 -25.96 5.03 30.09
C TYR A 575 -26.24 6.07 29.01
N ARG A 576 -27.47 6.14 28.52
CA ARG A 576 -27.83 6.98 27.37
C ARG A 576 -29.13 7.72 27.63
N HIS A 577 -29.06 9.04 27.54
CA HIS A 577 -30.15 9.94 27.88
C HIS A 577 -30.42 10.87 26.69
N PRO A 578 -31.59 10.82 26.04
CA PRO A 578 -31.93 11.78 25.00
C PRO A 578 -32.07 13.17 25.61
N VAL A 579 -31.36 14.16 25.05
CA VAL A 579 -31.35 15.54 25.52
C VAL A 579 -31.44 16.50 24.35
N THR A 580 -32.06 17.65 24.55
CA THR A 580 -32.08 18.74 23.56
C THR A 580 -31.03 19.78 23.93
N VAL A 581 -30.06 19.98 23.05
CA VAL A 581 -29.06 21.05 23.18
C VAL A 581 -29.57 22.27 22.42
N ARG A 582 -29.36 23.48 22.97
CA ARG A 582 -29.70 24.74 22.27
C ARG A 582 -28.57 25.15 21.34
N ALA A 583 -28.88 25.92 20.29
CA ALA A 583 -27.84 26.56 19.49
C ALA A 583 -26.96 27.47 20.37
N GLY A 584 -25.64 27.47 20.13
CA GLY A 584 -24.69 28.21 20.95
C GLY A 584 -24.26 27.47 22.23
N ARG A 585 -23.98 28.21 23.30
CA ARG A 585 -23.39 27.68 24.54
C ARG A 585 -24.39 26.84 25.34
N ASN A 586 -23.95 25.68 25.80
CA ASN A 586 -24.67 24.80 26.71
C ASN A 586 -23.80 24.48 27.94
N ASP A 587 -24.44 24.31 29.10
CA ASP A 587 -23.80 23.96 30.37
C ASP A 587 -24.26 22.57 30.82
N LEU A 588 -23.31 21.68 31.10
CA LEU A 588 -23.57 20.33 31.61
C LEU A 588 -23.01 20.21 33.03
N VAL A 589 -23.88 19.80 33.96
CA VAL A 589 -23.52 19.59 35.37
C VAL A 589 -23.85 18.15 35.75
N VAL A 590 -22.91 17.47 36.40
CA VAL A 590 -23.06 16.09 36.87
C VAL A 590 -22.75 16.04 38.37
N LEU A 591 -23.74 15.70 39.16
CA LEU A 591 -23.57 15.32 40.56
C LEU A 591 -23.22 13.85 40.62
N PHE A 592 -22.17 13.51 41.36
CA PHE A 592 -21.60 12.16 41.45
C PHE A 592 -21.38 11.81 42.91
N ASP A 593 -21.92 10.68 43.36
CA ASP A 593 -21.73 10.19 44.72
C ASP A 593 -20.39 9.45 44.85
N GLY A 594 -19.47 9.95 45.70
CA GLY A 594 -18.17 9.32 45.89
C GLY A 594 -18.21 7.98 46.64
N ARG A 595 -19.34 7.60 47.25
CA ARG A 595 -19.53 6.36 48.04
C ARG A 595 -18.35 6.06 48.98
N ASN A 596 -17.96 7.02 49.80
CA ASN A 596 -16.84 6.89 50.74
C ASN A 596 -15.51 6.50 50.08
N GLY A 597 -15.25 6.98 48.86
CA GLY A 597 -14.03 6.74 48.10
C GLY A 597 -14.04 5.49 47.21
N MET A 598 -15.19 4.83 47.06
CA MET A 598 -15.36 3.66 46.16
C MET A 598 -15.76 4.04 44.73
N GLY A 599 -16.26 5.27 44.51
CA GLY A 599 -16.55 5.82 43.19
C GLY A 599 -15.34 6.58 42.63
N TRP A 600 -14.93 6.27 41.40
CA TRP A 600 -13.73 6.81 40.79
C TRP A 600 -14.06 7.98 39.86
N GLY A 601 -15.12 7.91 39.05
CA GLY A 601 -15.47 9.04 38.20
C GLY A 601 -16.47 8.78 37.08
N ILE A 602 -16.54 9.74 36.16
CA ILE A 602 -17.53 9.80 35.08
C ILE A 602 -16.87 9.91 33.70
N ALA A 603 -17.61 9.53 32.68
CA ALA A 603 -17.32 9.81 31.28
C ALA A 603 -18.57 10.37 30.60
N ALA A 604 -18.45 11.35 29.71
CA ALA A 604 -19.58 11.87 28.95
C ALA A 604 -19.22 12.30 27.53
N ARG A 605 -20.14 12.08 26.59
CA ARG A 605 -20.11 12.64 25.22
C ARG A 605 -21.51 12.71 24.62
N PHE A 606 -21.63 13.29 23.44
CA PHE A 606 -22.89 13.36 22.71
C PHE A 606 -22.88 12.45 21.49
N LEU A 607 -23.97 11.72 21.28
CA LEU A 607 -24.19 10.88 20.11
C LEU A 607 -25.43 11.33 19.33
N ALA A 608 -25.55 10.93 18.06
CA ALA A 608 -26.81 11.01 17.32
C ALA A 608 -27.86 10.10 17.99
N VAL A 609 -29.12 10.55 18.00
CA VAL A 609 -30.24 9.77 18.57
C VAL A 609 -30.47 8.50 17.77
N ASN A 610 -30.45 8.60 16.44
CA ASN A 610 -30.63 7.48 15.55
C ASN A 610 -29.33 6.68 15.38
N LYS A 611 -29.41 5.37 15.59
CA LYS A 611 -28.35 4.40 15.28
C LYS A 611 -28.08 4.25 13.77
N ARG A 612 -28.46 5.16 12.90
CA ARG A 612 -28.08 5.16 11.48
C ARG A 612 -27.52 6.50 11.01
N GLU A 613 -27.54 7.52 11.86
CA GLU A 613 -27.10 8.87 11.56
C GLU A 613 -25.75 9.16 12.22
N GLU A 614 -24.98 10.07 11.63
CA GLU A 614 -23.74 10.60 12.20
C GLU A 614 -23.98 11.99 12.76
N LEU A 615 -23.39 12.28 13.91
CA LEU A 615 -23.32 13.64 14.45
C LEU A 615 -22.04 14.28 13.90
N PRO A 616 -22.12 15.34 13.07
CA PRO A 616 -20.94 16.00 12.52
C PRO A 616 -19.97 16.44 13.62
N LYS A 617 -18.64 16.38 13.36
CA LYS A 617 -17.61 16.85 14.32
C LYS A 617 -17.82 18.30 14.77
N THR A 618 -18.41 19.14 13.92
CA THR A 618 -18.72 20.54 14.19
C THR A 618 -20.02 20.75 14.97
N ALA A 619 -20.84 19.71 15.12
CA ALA A 619 -22.16 19.85 15.72
C ALA A 619 -22.09 20.18 17.20
N ILE A 620 -21.12 19.63 17.92
CA ILE A 620 -20.89 19.88 19.34
C ILE A 620 -19.38 19.95 19.62
N GLN A 621 -18.93 21.07 20.19
CA GLN A 621 -17.53 21.32 20.51
C GLN A 621 -17.38 21.77 21.97
N GLU A 622 -16.52 21.10 22.73
CA GLU A 622 -16.24 21.49 24.12
C GLU A 622 -15.51 22.84 24.18
N LEU A 623 -15.96 23.72 25.06
CA LEU A 623 -15.38 25.08 25.21
C LEU A 623 -14.08 25.05 26.02
N GLN A 624 -13.20 26.02 25.76
CA GLN A 624 -11.92 26.08 26.47
C GLN A 624 -12.08 26.41 27.96
N ASP A 625 -13.05 27.26 28.29
CA ASP A 625 -13.43 27.57 29.66
C ASP A 625 -14.93 27.25 29.90
N PRO A 626 -15.25 26.39 30.87
CA PRO A 626 -16.62 26.14 31.32
C PRO A 626 -17.38 27.40 31.76
N GLN A 627 -16.72 28.55 31.93
CA GLN A 627 -17.34 29.84 32.23
C GLN A 627 -17.00 30.98 31.24
N GLY A 628 -16.15 30.76 30.22
CA GLY A 628 -15.70 31.77 29.25
C GLY A 628 -15.57 31.26 27.82
#